data_AF-A0A5D0PZD1-F1
#
_entry.id   AF-A0A5D0PZD1-F1
#
_cell.length_a   1.000
_cell.length_b   1.000
_cell.length_c   1.000
_cell.angle_alpha   90.00
_cell.angle_beta   90.00
_cell.angle_gamma   90.00
#
_symmetry.space_group_name_H-M   'P 1'
#
loop_
_entity.id
_entity.type
_entity.pdbx_description
1 polymer ?
#
loop_
_entity_poly.entity_id
_entity_poly.type
_entity_poly.pdbx_seq_one_letter_code
_entity_poly.pdbx_strand_id
1 'polypeptide(L)'
;MVDLVPVDAGGWDDWFASPQEAEIARDQAGRSGLHVLGVGFAAADVPGLLADMADGGWDASAGSLPERLTRHEKFPGSGERQLGFELVGFDSGSWHTWTCIGGLVTDVHQATGVQPDPHGLIQNEQDARRAAQWLTDSGLGDPKVFLWAAALLTEPRERPSGLEG
;
A
#
# COMPACT_ATOMS: atom_id res chain seq x y z
N MET A 1 21.92 25.76 19.11
CA MET A 1 21.30 24.46 19.41
C MET A 1 20.16 24.34 18.43
N VAL A 2 20.22 23.37 17.52
CA VAL A 2 19.20 23.25 16.47
C VAL A 2 18.02 22.53 17.10
N ASP A 3 16.88 23.22 17.19
CA ASP A 3 15.60 22.58 17.51
C ASP A 3 15.27 21.63 16.36
N LEU A 4 15.38 20.34 16.63
CA LEU A 4 14.92 19.30 15.72
C LEU A 4 13.42 19.13 15.96
N VAL A 5 12.64 19.57 14.98
CA VAL A 5 11.19 19.34 14.94
C VAL A 5 10.97 17.93 14.41
N PRO A 6 10.14 17.08 15.04
CA PRO A 6 9.77 15.80 14.46
C PRO A 6 9.05 16.06 13.12
N VAL A 7 9.46 15.31 12.09
CA VAL A 7 8.93 15.46 10.71
C VAL A 7 7.43 15.18 10.64
N ASP A 8 6.86 14.48 11.63
CA ASP A 8 5.42 14.27 11.71
C ASP A 8 4.97 14.07 13.16
N ALA A 9 4.28 15.07 13.74
CA ALA A 9 3.67 14.96 15.08
C ALA A 9 2.31 14.24 15.06
N GLY A 10 1.78 13.94 13.87
CA GLY A 10 0.53 13.22 13.67
C GLY A 10 0.73 11.71 13.43
N GLY A 11 1.81 11.31 12.74
CA GLY A 11 2.01 9.92 12.30
C GLY A 11 1.05 9.49 11.19
N TRP A 12 0.68 10.41 10.29
CA TRP A 12 -0.39 10.23 9.29
C TRP A 12 0.11 9.76 7.92
N ASP A 13 1.37 9.38 7.79
CA ASP A 13 1.63 8.36 6.80
C ASP A 13 1.07 7.05 7.35
N ASP A 14 -0.05 6.59 6.80
CA ASP A 14 -0.70 5.31 7.14
C ASP A 14 0.24 4.07 6.96
N TRP A 15 1.50 4.30 6.60
CA TRP A 15 2.51 3.32 6.23
C TRP A 15 3.78 3.50 7.07
N PHE A 16 3.95 2.66 8.08
CA PHE A 16 5.12 2.66 8.96
C PHE A 16 6.43 2.29 8.25
N ALA A 17 7.57 2.88 8.67
CA ALA A 17 8.87 2.62 8.06
C ALA A 17 9.44 1.25 8.41
N SER A 18 8.96 0.62 9.47
CA SER A 18 9.33 -0.74 9.85
C SER A 18 8.16 -1.53 10.44
N PRO A 19 8.19 -2.87 10.36
CA PRO A 19 7.24 -3.72 11.08
C PRO A 19 7.22 -3.44 12.59
N GLN A 20 8.36 -3.10 13.19
CA GLN A 20 8.45 -2.79 14.61
C GLN A 20 7.65 -1.54 14.99
N GLU A 21 7.75 -0.48 14.19
CA GLU A 21 6.95 0.73 14.37
C GLU A 21 5.45 0.47 14.21
N ALA A 22 5.08 -0.32 13.19
CA ALA A 22 3.69 -0.70 12.97
C ALA A 22 3.09 -1.47 14.15
N GLU A 23 3.86 -2.40 14.73
CA GLU A 23 3.43 -3.18 15.89
C GLU A 23 3.31 -2.31 17.15
N ILE A 24 4.24 -1.37 17.37
CA ILE A 24 4.16 -0.41 18.48
C ILE A 24 2.89 0.45 18.33
N ALA A 25 2.64 0.97 17.13
CA ALA A 25 1.45 1.78 16.85
C ALA A 25 0.15 0.99 17.03
N ARG A 26 0.12 -0.27 16.57
CA ARG A 26 -1.01 -1.20 16.79
C ARG A 26 -1.28 -1.38 18.28
N ASP A 27 -0.24 -1.66 19.08
CA ASP A 27 -0.38 -1.89 20.51
C ASP A 27 -0.84 -0.63 21.25
N GLN A 28 -0.32 0.54 20.85
CA GLN A 28 -0.71 1.85 21.41
C GLN A 28 -2.14 2.25 21.04
N ALA A 29 -2.64 1.86 19.86
CA ALA A 29 -4.00 2.14 19.46
C ALA A 29 -5.03 1.47 20.39
N GLY A 30 -4.65 0.40 21.11
CA GLY A 30 -5.48 -0.25 22.13
C GLY A 30 -6.80 -0.82 21.58
N ARG A 31 -6.89 -1.04 20.27
CA ARG A 31 -8.07 -1.56 19.57
C ARG A 31 -7.87 -3.03 19.24
N SER A 32 -8.79 -3.87 19.69
CA SER A 32 -8.84 -5.27 19.27
C SER A 32 -9.14 -5.41 17.78
N GLY A 33 -8.49 -6.36 17.12
CA GLY A 33 -8.73 -6.68 15.70
C GLY A 33 -7.96 -5.82 14.70
N LEU A 34 -6.99 -5.02 15.15
CA LEU A 34 -6.00 -4.41 14.24
C LEU A 34 -4.94 -5.44 13.87
N HIS A 35 -4.55 -5.45 12.59
CA HIS A 35 -3.51 -6.32 12.04
C HIS A 35 -2.46 -5.48 11.32
N VAL A 36 -1.18 -5.85 11.47
CA VAL A 36 -0.08 -5.24 10.72
C VAL A 36 0.12 -6.02 9.43
N LEU A 37 0.16 -5.30 8.31
CA LEU A 37 0.42 -5.85 6.98
C LEU A 37 1.70 -5.23 6.41
N GLY A 38 2.49 -6.04 5.70
CA GLY A 38 3.51 -5.55 4.79
C GLY A 38 2.88 -5.16 3.47
N VAL A 39 3.41 -4.09 2.85
CA VAL A 39 2.95 -3.60 1.56
C VAL A 39 4.13 -3.36 0.64
N GLY A 40 4.03 -3.81 -0.60
CA GLY A 40 5.04 -3.56 -1.62
C GLY A 40 4.46 -3.44 -3.01
N PHE A 41 5.27 -2.89 -3.91
CA PHE A 41 4.90 -2.68 -5.31
C PHE A 41 5.92 -3.34 -6.22
N ALA A 42 5.50 -3.69 -7.43
CA ALA A 42 6.43 -4.15 -8.44
C ALA A 42 7.42 -3.02 -8.79
N ALA A 43 8.72 -3.36 -8.89
CA ALA A 43 9.76 -2.37 -9.20
C ALA A 43 9.51 -1.63 -10.53
N ALA A 44 8.79 -2.24 -11.47
CA ALA A 44 8.40 -1.63 -12.73
C ALA A 44 7.35 -0.51 -12.58
N ASP A 45 6.55 -0.55 -11.51
CA ASP A 45 5.46 0.39 -11.26
C ASP A 45 5.92 1.56 -10.36
N VAL A 46 7.07 1.41 -9.67
CA VAL A 46 7.68 2.42 -8.79
C VAL A 46 7.93 3.77 -9.47
N PRO A 47 8.51 3.86 -10.69
CA PRO A 47 8.75 5.15 -11.33
C PRO A 47 7.46 5.95 -11.58
N GLY A 48 6.37 5.29 -11.95
CA GLY A 48 5.07 5.92 -12.15
C GLY A 48 4.48 6.43 -10.84
N LEU A 49 4.54 5.61 -9.78
CA LEU A 49 4.09 5.99 -8.44
C LEU A 49 4.85 7.20 -7.89
N LEU A 50 6.17 7.23 -8.05
CA LEU A 50 6.98 8.37 -7.61
C LEU A 50 6.67 9.65 -8.37
N ALA A 51 6.37 9.56 -9.67
CA ALA A 51 5.95 10.71 -10.47
C ALA A 51 4.59 11.24 -10.01
N ASP A 52 3.61 10.37 -9.81
CA ASP A 52 2.26 10.71 -9.34
C ASP A 52 2.30 11.37 -7.94
N MET A 53 3.10 10.81 -7.02
CA MET A 53 3.31 11.40 -5.69
C MET A 53 3.97 12.79 -5.77
N ALA A 54 5.00 12.95 -6.61
CA ALA A 54 5.69 14.23 -6.77
C ALA A 54 4.76 15.32 -7.35
N ASP A 55 3.91 14.97 -8.33
CA ASP A 55 2.90 15.87 -8.90
C ASP A 55 1.87 16.29 -7.83
N GLY A 56 1.56 15.39 -6.88
CA GLY A 56 0.76 15.66 -5.70
C GLY A 56 1.45 16.47 -4.60
N GLY A 57 2.72 16.86 -4.77
CA GLY A 57 3.51 17.61 -3.79
C GLY A 57 4.22 16.76 -2.74
N TRP A 58 4.25 15.44 -2.90
CA TRP A 58 4.88 14.46 -2.00
C TRP A 58 6.16 13.89 -2.62
N ASP A 59 7.17 14.74 -2.80
CA ASP A 59 8.45 14.31 -3.37
C ASP A 59 9.32 13.53 -2.36
N ALA A 60 10.43 12.96 -2.83
CA ALA A 60 11.35 12.17 -2.00
C ALA A 60 11.97 12.95 -0.83
N SER A 61 11.95 14.29 -0.85
CA SER A 61 12.45 15.12 0.25
C SER A 61 11.45 15.26 1.40
N ALA A 62 10.19 14.85 1.20
CA ALA A 62 9.17 14.77 2.25
C ALA A 62 9.45 13.64 3.27
N GLY A 63 10.40 12.74 2.99
CA GLY A 63 10.61 11.52 3.78
C GLY A 63 9.53 10.47 3.48
N SER A 64 9.52 9.36 4.23
CA SER A 64 8.44 8.36 4.19
C SER A 64 8.38 7.48 2.93
N LEU A 65 7.19 7.13 2.43
CA LEU A 65 6.98 6.15 1.37
C LEU A 65 7.73 6.47 0.06
N PRO A 66 7.74 7.70 -0.48
CA PRO A 66 8.53 8.02 -1.66
C PRO A 66 10.03 7.72 -1.46
N GLU A 67 10.59 8.09 -0.31
CA GLU A 67 11.98 7.79 0.03
C GLU A 67 12.24 6.27 0.05
N ARG A 68 11.35 5.48 0.66
CA ARG A 68 11.49 4.01 0.70
C ARG A 68 11.40 3.38 -0.69
N LEU A 69 10.48 3.84 -1.52
CA LEU A 69 10.34 3.36 -2.90
C LEU A 69 11.62 3.61 -3.70
N THR A 70 12.28 4.77 -3.52
CA THR A 70 13.56 5.07 -4.20
C THR A 70 14.72 4.17 -3.78
N ARG A 71 14.68 3.59 -2.57
CA ARG A 71 15.73 2.67 -2.09
C ARG A 71 15.66 1.28 -2.74
N HIS A 72 14.54 0.93 -3.38
CA HIS A 72 14.31 -0.38 -4.00
C HIS A 72 14.68 -1.55 -3.08
N GLU A 73 14.32 -1.45 -1.80
CA GLU A 73 14.53 -2.51 -0.83
C GLU A 73 13.80 -3.79 -1.28
N LYS A 74 14.39 -4.96 -0.99
CA LYS A 74 13.79 -6.23 -1.39
C LYS A 74 12.51 -6.47 -0.58
N PHE A 75 11.44 -6.79 -1.29
CA PHE A 75 10.14 -7.16 -0.74
C PHE A 75 9.52 -8.28 -1.59
N PRO A 76 8.79 -9.25 -1.02
CA PRO A 76 8.56 -9.45 0.42
C PRO A 76 9.79 -10.02 1.14
N GLY A 77 9.85 -9.83 2.45
CA GLY A 77 10.89 -10.40 3.30
C GLY A 77 10.85 -11.93 3.36
N SER A 78 11.95 -12.56 3.77
CA SER A 78 12.00 -14.02 3.94
C SER A 78 11.06 -14.47 5.07
N GLY A 79 10.09 -15.31 4.72
CA GLY A 79 9.12 -15.86 5.68
C GLY A 79 7.86 -15.01 5.89
N GLU A 80 7.67 -13.94 5.11
CA GLU A 80 6.38 -13.25 5.02
C GLU A 80 5.39 -14.09 4.20
N ARG A 81 4.12 -14.07 4.62
CA ARG A 81 3.04 -14.77 3.93
C ARG A 81 2.36 -13.81 2.96
N GLN A 82 2.41 -14.12 1.67
CA GLN A 82 1.64 -13.39 0.67
C GLN A 82 0.13 -13.63 0.86
N LEU A 83 -0.64 -12.55 0.88
CA LEU A 83 -2.10 -12.58 1.00
C LEU A 83 -2.78 -12.37 -0.36
N GLY A 84 -2.18 -11.54 -1.21
CA GLY A 84 -2.71 -11.17 -2.52
C GLY A 84 -2.44 -9.71 -2.83
N PHE A 85 -3.08 -9.20 -3.88
CA PHE A 85 -2.90 -7.84 -4.36
C PHE A 85 -4.18 -7.03 -4.17
N GLU A 86 -4.03 -5.81 -3.68
CA GLU A 86 -5.07 -4.78 -3.65
C GLU A 86 -4.74 -3.71 -4.69
N LEU A 87 -5.76 -3.18 -5.37
CA LEU A 87 -5.57 -2.05 -6.28
C LEU A 87 -5.71 -0.76 -5.50
N VAL A 88 -4.65 0.05 -5.52
CA VAL A 88 -4.55 1.29 -4.76
C VAL A 88 -4.19 2.46 -5.67
N GLY A 89 -4.74 3.63 -5.37
CA GLY A 89 -4.43 4.88 -6.02
C GLY A 89 -4.09 5.95 -4.99
N PHE A 90 -3.19 6.86 -5.34
CA PHE A 90 -2.77 7.94 -4.47
C PHE A 90 -3.53 9.23 -4.82
N ASP A 91 -4.06 9.93 -3.81
CA ASP A 91 -4.64 11.28 -3.91
C ASP A 91 -4.00 12.17 -2.84
N SER A 92 -3.06 13.02 -3.25
CA SER A 92 -2.49 14.13 -2.46
C SER A 92 -2.29 13.87 -0.96
N GLY A 93 -1.67 12.74 -0.61
CA GLY A 93 -1.36 12.36 0.78
C GLY A 93 -2.31 11.32 1.38
N SER A 94 -3.17 10.69 0.58
CA SER A 94 -4.03 9.60 1.01
C SER A 94 -4.09 8.49 -0.03
N TRP A 95 -4.38 7.27 0.43
CA TRP A 95 -4.53 6.10 -0.43
C TRP A 95 -6.00 5.72 -0.56
N HIS A 96 -6.44 5.56 -1.80
CA HIS A 96 -7.73 4.98 -2.14
C HIS A 96 -7.54 3.52 -2.53
N THR A 97 -8.38 2.66 -1.99
CA THR A 97 -8.53 1.31 -2.52
C THR A 97 -9.68 1.29 -3.51
N TRP A 98 -9.61 0.43 -4.52
CA TRP A 98 -10.71 0.24 -5.47
C TRP A 98 -12.00 -0.28 -4.82
N THR A 99 -11.89 -0.89 -3.64
CA THR A 99 -13.02 -1.34 -2.83
C THR A 99 -13.73 -0.19 -2.10
N CYS A 100 -13.02 0.92 -1.83
CA CYS A 100 -13.61 2.13 -1.24
C CYS A 100 -14.52 2.89 -2.21
N ILE A 101 -14.33 2.70 -3.52
CA ILE A 101 -15.06 3.45 -4.56
C ILE A 101 -16.08 2.52 -5.21
N GLY A 102 -17.36 2.80 -4.95
CA GLY A 102 -18.46 1.92 -5.33
C GLY A 102 -18.50 1.65 -6.83
N GLY A 103 -18.50 0.37 -7.21
CA GLY A 103 -18.65 -0.11 -8.59
C GLY A 103 -17.36 -0.60 -9.25
N LEU A 104 -16.18 -0.09 -8.83
CA LEU A 104 -14.93 -0.37 -9.55
C LEU A 104 -14.57 -1.85 -9.65
N VAL A 105 -14.78 -2.62 -8.58
CA VAL A 105 -14.55 -4.08 -8.61
C VAL A 105 -15.40 -4.76 -9.69
N THR A 106 -16.66 -4.33 -9.84
CA THR A 106 -17.56 -4.86 -10.86
C THR A 106 -17.15 -4.40 -12.26
N ASP A 107 -16.79 -3.13 -12.42
CA ASP A 107 -16.37 -2.56 -13.70
C ASP A 107 -15.09 -3.22 -14.22
N VAL A 108 -14.09 -3.40 -13.35
CA VAL A 108 -12.86 -4.15 -13.65
C VAL A 108 -13.17 -5.57 -14.05
N HIS A 109 -14.04 -6.26 -13.30
CA HIS A 109 -14.40 -7.63 -13.61
C HIS A 109 -15.05 -7.74 -15.00
N GLN A 110 -15.99 -6.84 -15.32
CA GLN A 110 -16.65 -6.83 -16.63
C GLN A 110 -15.67 -6.56 -17.78
N ALA A 111 -14.68 -5.69 -17.57
CA ALA A 111 -13.75 -5.30 -18.63
C ALA A 111 -12.57 -6.25 -18.81
N THR A 112 -12.07 -6.83 -17.72
CA THR A 112 -10.79 -7.58 -17.72
C THR A 112 -10.97 -9.08 -17.41
N GLY A 113 -12.12 -9.47 -16.86
CA GLY A 113 -12.37 -10.80 -16.29
C GLY A 113 -11.67 -11.05 -14.95
N VAL A 114 -10.90 -10.09 -14.43
CA VAL A 114 -10.22 -10.22 -13.13
C VAL A 114 -11.24 -10.12 -12.01
N GLN A 115 -11.16 -11.03 -11.04
CA GLN A 115 -12.05 -11.03 -9.88
C GLN A 115 -11.21 -11.25 -8.62
N PRO A 116 -11.45 -10.49 -7.54
CA PRO A 116 -10.84 -10.79 -6.26
C PRO A 116 -11.40 -12.10 -5.68
N ASP A 117 -10.65 -12.66 -4.74
CA ASP A 117 -11.09 -13.76 -3.90
C ASP A 117 -12.13 -13.30 -2.86
N PRO A 118 -12.65 -14.20 -1.98
CA PRO A 118 -13.61 -13.81 -0.94
C PRO A 118 -13.08 -12.81 0.09
N HIS A 119 -11.76 -12.58 0.16
CA HIS A 119 -11.13 -11.58 1.01
C HIS A 119 -10.94 -10.23 0.31
N GLY A 120 -11.35 -10.11 -0.97
CA GLY A 120 -11.22 -8.89 -1.74
C GLY A 120 -9.88 -8.76 -2.47
N LEU A 121 -9.01 -9.78 -2.43
CA LEU A 121 -7.65 -9.71 -2.98
C LEU A 121 -7.53 -10.45 -4.31
N ILE A 122 -6.79 -9.86 -5.25
CA ILE A 122 -6.41 -10.52 -6.50
C ILE A 122 -5.21 -11.41 -6.22
N GLN A 123 -5.27 -12.69 -6.59
CA GLN A 123 -4.23 -13.66 -6.21
C GLN A 123 -3.04 -13.68 -7.18
N ASN A 124 -3.26 -13.29 -8.44
CA ASN A 124 -2.25 -13.32 -9.49
C ASN A 124 -1.71 -11.91 -9.78
N GLU A 125 -0.39 -11.74 -9.79
CA GLU A 125 0.27 -10.45 -10.04
C GLU A 125 -0.08 -9.88 -11.42
N GLN A 126 -0.04 -10.71 -12.47
CA GLN A 126 -0.31 -10.28 -13.83
C GLN A 126 -1.76 -9.80 -13.98
N ASP A 127 -2.71 -10.49 -13.33
CA ASP A 127 -4.10 -10.06 -13.27
C ASP A 127 -4.26 -8.75 -12.51
N ALA A 128 -3.58 -8.59 -11.37
CA ALA A 128 -3.63 -7.37 -10.59
C ALA A 128 -3.08 -6.16 -11.37
N ARG A 129 -1.95 -6.34 -12.07
CA ARG A 129 -1.35 -5.29 -12.91
C ARG A 129 -2.21 -4.97 -14.12
N ARG A 130 -2.81 -5.98 -14.76
CA ARG A 130 -3.79 -5.78 -15.84
C ARG A 130 -5.01 -4.97 -15.38
N ALA A 131 -5.52 -5.28 -14.20
CA ALA A 131 -6.65 -4.56 -13.62
C ALA A 131 -6.30 -3.11 -13.23
N ALA A 132 -5.14 -2.89 -12.60
CA ALA A 132 -4.61 -1.56 -12.30
C ALA A 132 -4.41 -0.70 -13.56
N GLN A 133 -3.82 -1.29 -14.61
CA GLN A 133 -3.65 -0.60 -15.88
C GLN A 133 -4.99 -0.19 -16.49
N TRP A 134 -5.96 -1.11 -16.51
CA TRP A 134 -7.28 -0.80 -17.03
C TRP A 134 -7.99 0.31 -16.23
N LEU A 135 -7.90 0.29 -14.90
CA LEU A 135 -8.45 1.36 -14.06
C LEU A 135 -7.83 2.72 -14.41
N THR A 136 -6.50 2.77 -14.49
CA THR A 136 -5.75 3.96 -14.91
C THR A 136 -6.22 4.48 -16.27
N ASP A 137 -6.30 3.60 -17.26
CA ASP A 137 -6.69 3.97 -18.63
C ASP A 137 -8.16 4.39 -18.74
N SER A 138 -9.03 3.82 -17.90
CA SER A 138 -10.47 4.09 -17.93
C SER A 138 -10.82 5.48 -17.40
N GLY A 139 -9.99 6.05 -16.53
CA GLY A 139 -10.30 7.26 -15.77
C GLY A 139 -11.48 7.10 -14.80
N LEU A 140 -11.92 5.87 -14.52
CA LEU A 140 -12.93 5.57 -13.52
C LEU A 140 -12.29 5.57 -12.12
N GLY A 141 -13.08 5.99 -11.13
CA GLY A 141 -12.65 6.06 -9.74
C GLY A 141 -12.74 7.47 -9.19
N ASP A 142 -11.83 7.82 -8.28
CA ASP A 142 -11.71 9.17 -7.78
C ASP A 142 -11.03 10.03 -8.85
N PRO A 143 -11.62 11.18 -9.25
CA PRO A 143 -11.04 12.04 -10.29
C PRO A 143 -9.67 12.63 -9.93
N LYS A 144 -9.20 12.48 -8.70
CA LYS A 144 -7.88 12.90 -8.24
C LYS A 144 -6.85 11.76 -8.21
N VAL A 145 -7.28 10.53 -8.46
CA VAL A 145 -6.39 9.39 -8.63
C VAL A 145 -6.05 9.27 -10.11
N PHE A 146 -4.81 9.57 -10.47
CA PHE A 146 -4.35 9.52 -11.85
C PHE A 146 -3.64 8.21 -12.21
N LEU A 147 -3.19 7.46 -11.19
CA LEU A 147 -2.53 6.17 -11.33
C LEU A 147 -3.10 5.17 -10.33
N TRP A 148 -3.46 3.99 -10.85
CA TRP A 148 -3.75 2.82 -10.05
C TRP A 148 -2.57 1.84 -10.11
N ALA A 149 -2.18 1.30 -8.96
CA ALA A 149 -1.11 0.32 -8.84
C ALA A 149 -1.57 -0.93 -8.08
N ALA A 150 -0.93 -2.06 -8.39
CA ALA A 150 -1.13 -3.31 -7.66
C ALA A 150 -0.20 -3.35 -6.43
N ALA A 151 -0.77 -3.17 -5.25
CA ALA A 151 -0.06 -3.32 -3.98
C ALA A 151 -0.13 -4.78 -3.52
N LEU A 152 1.03 -5.43 -3.39
CA LEU A 152 1.16 -6.73 -2.76
C LEU A 152 1.01 -6.57 -1.25
N LEU A 153 0.06 -7.30 -0.66
CA LEU A 153 -0.13 -7.38 0.78
C LEU A 153 0.49 -8.66 1.33
N THR A 154 1.26 -8.51 2.40
CA THR A 154 1.84 -9.62 3.16
C THR A 154 1.47 -9.56 4.63
N GLU A 155 1.44 -10.72 5.28
CA GLU A 155 1.50 -10.78 6.73
C GLU A 155 2.96 -10.92 7.18
N PRO A 156 3.41 -10.13 8.16
CA PRO A 156 4.67 -10.35 8.84
C PRO A 156 4.70 -11.76 9.42
N ARG A 157 5.89 -12.37 9.43
CA ARG A 157 6.08 -13.65 10.13
C ARG A 157 5.63 -13.51 11.58
N GLU A 158 4.75 -14.40 12.05
CA GLU A 158 4.44 -14.50 13.47
C GLU A 158 5.74 -14.62 14.26
N ARG A 159 5.97 -13.70 15.21
CA ARG A 159 7.02 -13.93 16.20
C ARG A 159 6.65 -15.23 16.91
N PRO A 160 7.58 -16.19 17.08
CA PRO A 160 7.32 -17.30 17.98
C PRO A 160 6.91 -16.68 19.32
N SER A 161 5.68 -16.95 19.73
CA SER A 161 5.16 -16.59 21.05
C SER A 161 6.22 -16.98 22.06
N GLY A 162 6.85 -15.98 22.67
CA GLY A 162 7.92 -16.19 23.62
C GLY A 162 7.44 -17.18 24.67
N LEU A 163 8.25 -18.22 24.89
CA LEU A 163 8.11 -19.16 25.98
C LEU A 163 7.84 -18.38 27.27
N GLU A 164 6.62 -18.52 27.80
CA GLU A 164 6.38 -18.32 29.22
C GLU A 164 7.23 -19.37 29.95
N GLY A 165 8.20 -18.89 30.72
CA GLY A 165 9.03 -19.67 31.64
C GLY A 165 8.94 -19.07 33.03
#